data_AF-A0A832UXF1-F1
#
_entry.id   AF-A0A832UXF1-F1
#
_cell.length_a   1.000
_cell.length_b   1.000
_cell.length_c   1.000
_cell.angle_alpha   90.00
_cell.angle_beta   90.00
_cell.angle_gamma   90.00
#
_symmetry.space_group_name_H-M   'P 1'
#
loop_
_entity.id
_entity.type
_entity.pdbx_description
1 polymer ?
#
loop_
_entity_poly.entity_id
_entity_poly.type
_entity_poly.pdbx_seq_one_letter_code
_entity_poly.pdbx_strand_id
1 'polypeptide(L)'
;MSNHAIEYYGNKYAGNKEKAFIHLAREVGELAAGIERSNDEMAKMELTETAALCFYLAKLYNLDLMQNMEQLYRKKLEAQKEGK
;
A
#
# COMPACT_ATOMS: atom_id res chain seq x y z
N MET A 1 4.64 -11.09 2.05
CA MET A 1 4.32 -10.30 0.83
C MET A 1 4.81 -11.05 -0.39
N SER A 2 4.15 -10.93 -1.55
CA SER A 2 4.59 -11.62 -2.78
C SER A 2 5.96 -11.08 -3.24
N ASN A 3 6.98 -11.94 -3.25
CA ASN A 3 8.29 -11.60 -3.80
C ASN A 3 8.20 -11.14 -5.26
N HIS A 4 7.24 -11.67 -6.01
CA HIS A 4 7.00 -11.32 -7.42
C HIS A 4 6.62 -9.84 -7.58
N ALA A 5 5.81 -9.27 -6.69
CA ALA A 5 5.40 -7.87 -6.78
C ALA A 5 6.59 -6.92 -6.53
N ILE A 6 7.39 -7.25 -5.52
CA ILE A 6 8.61 -6.50 -5.19
C ILE A 6 9.63 -6.58 -6.33
N GLU A 7 9.79 -7.76 -6.93
CA GLU A 7 10.67 -7.97 -8.08
C GLU A 7 10.19 -7.19 -9.31
N TYR A 8 8.89 -7.28 -9.63
CA TYR A 8 8.28 -6.57 -10.74
C TYR A 8 8.51 -5.05 -10.63
N TYR A 9 8.15 -4.44 -9.50
CA TYR A 9 8.37 -3.00 -9.31
C TYR A 9 9.84 -2.63 -9.16
N GLY A 10 10.67 -3.55 -8.65
CA GLY A 10 12.13 -3.47 -8.67
C GLY A 10 12.66 -3.27 -10.09
N ASN A 11 12.20 -4.09 -11.02
CA ASN A 11 12.57 -4.01 -12.44
C ASN A 11 11.96 -2.77 -13.11
N LYS A 12 10.68 -2.45 -12.83
CA LYS A 12 9.95 -1.32 -13.43
C LYS A 12 10.53 0.04 -13.06
N TYR A 13 10.92 0.22 -11.80
CA TYR A 13 11.35 1.52 -11.28
C TYR A 13 12.84 1.62 -10.95
N ALA A 14 13.59 0.51 -10.96
CA ALA A 14 15.02 0.47 -10.65
C ALA A 14 15.37 1.20 -9.33
N GLY A 15 14.50 1.09 -8.32
CA GLY A 15 14.68 1.72 -7.02
C GLY A 15 14.30 3.21 -6.95
N ASN A 16 13.76 3.79 -8.03
CA ASN A 16 13.29 5.18 -8.03
C ASN A 16 12.01 5.33 -7.19
N LYS A 17 12.16 5.95 -6.01
CA LYS A 17 11.08 6.13 -5.02
C LYS A 17 9.98 7.05 -5.54
N GLU A 18 10.35 8.13 -6.22
CA GLU A 18 9.43 9.15 -6.72
C GLU A 18 8.46 8.57 -7.76
N LYS A 19 8.97 7.81 -8.73
CA LYS A 19 8.17 7.14 -9.75
C LYS A 19 7.23 6.09 -9.15
N ALA A 20 7.73 5.32 -8.17
CA ALA A 20 6.91 4.34 -7.47
C ALA A 20 5.79 5.01 -6.65
N PHE A 21 6.08 6.14 -6.00
CA PHE A 21 5.08 6.92 -5.27
C PHE A 21 4.04 7.58 -6.19
N ILE A 22 4.46 8.12 -7.33
CA ILE A 22 3.53 8.67 -8.33
C ILE A 22 2.61 7.56 -8.88
N HIS A 23 3.12 6.34 -9.08
CA HIS A 23 2.27 5.21 -9.46
C HIS A 23 1.27 4.86 -8.37
N LEU A 24 1.71 4.78 -7.11
CA LEU A 24 0.82 4.57 -5.96
C LEU A 24 -0.34 5.58 -5.93
N ALA A 25 -0.04 6.87 -6.15
CA ALA A 25 -1.06 7.92 -6.17
C ALA A 25 -2.08 7.73 -7.31
N ARG A 26 -1.65 7.19 -8.46
CA ARG A 26 -2.53 6.87 -9.59
C ARG A 26 -3.43 5.69 -9.27
N GLU A 27 -2.89 4.61 -8.69
CA GLU A 27 -3.69 3.44 -8.30
C GLU A 27 -4.75 3.78 -7.25
N VAL A 28 -4.44 4.69 -6.32
CA VAL A 28 -5.44 5.21 -5.37
C VAL A 28 -6.54 6.01 -6.10
N GLY A 29 -6.21 6.74 -7.16
CA GLY A 29 -7.18 7.43 -8.01
C GLY A 29 -8.08 6.46 -8.79
N GLU A 30 -7.51 5.41 -9.36
CA GLU A 30 -8.28 4.37 -10.06
C GLU A 30 -9.15 3.57 -9.09
N LEU A 31 -8.66 3.29 -7.88
CA LEU A 31 -9.45 2.69 -6.80
C LEU A 31 -10.68 3.54 -6.47
N ALA A 32 -10.50 4.86 -6.32
CA ALA A 32 -11.60 5.79 -6.10
C ALA A 32 -12.60 5.77 -7.26
N ALA A 33 -12.11 5.80 -8.51
CA ALA A 33 -12.96 5.72 -9.70
C ALA A 33 -13.74 4.40 -9.79
N GLY A 34 -13.13 3.27 -9.39
CA GLY A 34 -13.80 1.97 -9.30
C GLY A 34 -14.97 1.99 -8.31
N ILE A 35 -14.76 2.59 -7.13
CA ILE A 35 -15.80 2.75 -6.11
C ILE A 35 -16.93 3.66 -6.61
N GLU A 36 -16.61 4.82 -7.20
CA GLU A 36 -17.60 5.76 -7.74
C GLU A 36 -18.50 5.14 -8.81
N ARG A 37 -17.96 4.18 -9.57
CA ARG A 37 -18.68 3.47 -10.64
C ARG A 37 -19.35 2.18 -10.17
N SER A 38 -19.32 1.88 -8.86
CA SER A 38 -19.80 0.62 -8.30
C SER A 38 -19.21 -0.61 -9.01
N ASN A 39 -17.94 -0.50 -9.41
CA ASN A 39 -17.18 -1.56 -10.05
C ASN A 39 -16.23 -2.20 -9.04
N ASP A 40 -16.77 -3.15 -8.26
CA ASP A 40 -16.04 -3.83 -7.19
C ASP A 40 -14.81 -4.60 -7.69
N GLU A 41 -14.85 -5.14 -8.91
CA GLU A 41 -13.72 -5.89 -9.46
C GLU A 41 -12.54 -4.95 -9.78
N MET A 42 -12.81 -3.79 -10.35
CA MET A 42 -11.79 -2.74 -10.51
C MET A 42 -11.26 -2.32 -9.13
N ALA A 43 -12.14 -2.01 -8.18
CA ALA A 43 -11.71 -1.59 -6.84
C ALA A 43 -10.82 -2.64 -6.14
N LYS A 44 -11.15 -3.94 -6.23
CA LYS A 44 -10.32 -5.02 -5.66
C LYS A 44 -8.95 -5.11 -6.33
N MET A 45 -8.89 -4.95 -7.66
CA MET A 45 -7.65 -4.96 -8.42
C MET A 45 -6.75 -3.79 -8.01
N GLU A 46 -7.28 -2.57 -8.02
CA GLU A 46 -6.51 -1.38 -7.66
C GLU A 46 -6.09 -1.35 -6.19
N LEU A 47 -6.91 -1.91 -5.29
CA LEU A 47 -6.51 -2.12 -3.90
C LEU A 47 -5.32 -3.07 -3.79
N THR A 48 -5.30 -4.13 -4.60
CA THR A 48 -4.21 -5.11 -4.62
C THR A 48 -2.91 -4.47 -5.14
N GLU A 49 -2.98 -3.69 -6.23
CA GLU A 49 -1.84 -2.93 -6.77
C GLU A 49 -1.32 -1.89 -5.77
N THR A 50 -2.23 -1.13 -5.17
CA THR A 50 -1.92 -0.14 -4.13
C THR A 50 -1.18 -0.79 -2.96
N ALA A 51 -1.67 -1.93 -2.46
CA ALA A 51 -0.99 -2.67 -1.39
C ALA A 51 0.41 -3.11 -1.84
N ALA A 52 0.54 -3.65 -3.05
CA ALA A 52 1.81 -4.09 -3.62
C ALA A 52 2.85 -2.96 -3.69
N LEU A 53 2.46 -1.77 -4.14
CA LEU A 53 3.31 -0.59 -4.19
C LEU A 53 3.72 -0.11 -2.80
N CYS A 54 2.83 -0.14 -1.81
CA CYS A 54 3.17 0.20 -0.43
C CYS A 54 4.28 -0.70 0.14
N PHE A 55 4.22 -2.01 -0.11
CA PHE A 55 5.28 -2.92 0.32
C PHE A 55 6.59 -2.71 -0.45
N TYR A 56 6.51 -2.44 -1.76
CA TYR A 56 7.71 -2.11 -2.53
C TYR A 56 8.39 -0.83 -2.01
N LEU A 57 7.61 0.22 -1.75
CA LEU A 57 8.10 1.45 -1.14
C LEU A 57 8.69 1.20 0.24
N ALA A 58 8.01 0.42 1.10
CA ALA A 58 8.54 0.03 2.40
C ALA A 58 9.92 -0.61 2.31
N LYS A 59 10.15 -1.51 1.32
CA LYS A 59 11.47 -2.07 1.04
C LYS A 59 12.49 -0.98 0.68
N LEU A 60 12.14 -0.02 -0.17
CA LEU A 60 13.05 1.09 -0.54
C LEU A 60 13.37 2.03 0.63
N TYR A 61 12.49 2.11 1.64
CA TYR A 61 12.70 2.84 2.88
C TYR A 61 13.31 2.00 4.00
N ASN A 62 13.66 0.73 3.74
CA ASN A 62 14.15 -0.22 4.74
C ASN A 62 13.21 -0.32 5.97
N LEU A 63 11.90 -0.36 5.70
CA LEU A 63 10.83 -0.34 6.68
C LEU A 63 10.18 -1.72 6.76
N ASP A 64 10.13 -2.31 7.97
CA ASP A 64 9.23 -3.45 8.23
C ASP A 64 7.80 -2.93 8.41
N LEU A 65 7.07 -2.87 7.29
CA LEU A 65 5.71 -2.34 7.26
C LEU A 65 4.76 -3.14 8.15
N MET A 66 4.89 -4.48 8.20
CA MET A 66 3.97 -5.32 8.98
C MET A 66 4.19 -5.14 10.47
N GLN A 67 5.43 -5.19 10.92
CA GLN A 67 5.77 -4.99 12.32
C GLN A 67 5.39 -3.58 12.79
N ASN A 68 5.65 -2.56 11.98
CA ASN A 68 5.30 -1.18 12.32
C ASN A 68 3.79 -0.95 12.35
N MET A 69 3.03 -1.53 11.42
CA MET A 69 1.57 -1.48 11.47
C MET A 69 1.03 -2.14 12.75
N GLU A 70 1.50 -3.34 13.09
CA GLU A 70 1.11 -4.05 14.32
C GLU A 70 1.35 -3.20 15.57
N GLN A 71 2.56 -2.64 15.72
CA GLN A 71 2.91 -1.80 16.86
C GLN A 71 2.08 -0.50 16.92
N LEU A 72 1.92 0.17 15.78
CA LEU A 72 1.17 1.43 15.70
C LEU A 72 -0.31 1.23 16.03
N TYR A 73 -0.94 0.21 15.43
CA TYR A 73 -2.36 -0.01 15.60
C TYR A 73 -2.71 -0.67 16.93
N ARG A 74 -1.81 -1.45 17.53
CA ARG A 74 -1.95 -1.88 18.93
C ARG A 74 -2.08 -0.69 19.87
N LYS A 75 -1.16 0.27 19.79
CA LYS A 75 -1.21 1.50 20.62
C LYS A 75 -2.47 2.32 20.37
N LYS A 76 -2.89 2.45 19.11
CA LYS A 76 -4.14 3.14 18.77
C LYS A 76 -5.36 2.45 19.37
N LEU A 77 -5.41 1.12 19.35
CA LEU A 77 -6.50 0.34 19.94
C LEU A 77 -6.52 0.45 21.47
N GLU A 78 -5.36 0.47 22.12
CA GLU A 78 -5.25 0.72 23.57
C GLU A 78 -5.82 2.10 23.93
N ALA A 79 -5.38 3.16 23.24
CA ALA A 79 -5.87 4.51 23.45
C ALA A 79 -7.40 4.65 23.22
N GLN A 80 -7.96 3.93 22.25
CA GLN A 80 -9.42 3.90 22.01
C GLN A 80 -10.20 3.24 23.16
N LYS A 81 -9.59 2.31 23.90
CA LYS A 81 -10.20 1.65 25.05
C LYS A 81 -10.08 2.48 26.32
N GLU A 82 -8.99 3.23 26.47
CA GLU A 82 -8.75 4.12 27.62
C GLU A 82 -9.55 5.43 27.53
N GLY A 83 -9.85 5.90 26.31
CA GLY A 83 -10.70 7.06 26.06
C GLY A 83 -12.22 6.80 26.08
N LYS A 84 -12.65 5.64 26.58
CA LYS A 84 -14.06 5.30 26.86
C LYS A 84 -14.28 5.21 28.37
#